data_AF-A0A6G0Z2K0-F1
#
_entry.id   AF-A0A6G0Z2K0-F1
#
_cell.length_a   1.000
_cell.length_b   1.000
_cell.length_c   1.000
_cell.angle_alpha   90.00
_cell.angle_beta   90.00
_cell.angle_gamma   90.00
#
_symmetry.space_group_name_H-M   'P 1'
#
loop_
_entity.id
_entity.type
_entity.pdbx_description
1 polymer ?
#
loop_
_entity_poly.entity_id
_entity_poly.type
_entity_poly.pdbx_seq_one_letter_code
_entity_poly.pdbx_strand_id
1 'polypeptide(L)' 'MYRVQGGGINVLNQSNNWDPQFEFTYRGLVPMKGKPEPMKVWILTRKRADVENTEALQQQQ' A
#
# COMPACT_ATOMS: atom_id res chain seq x y z
N MET A 1 -3.42 -5.62 -5.58
CA MET A 1 -3.96 -5.23 -4.27
C MET A 1 -3.47 -6.22 -3.23
N TYR A 2 -2.65 -5.80 -2.27
CA TYR A 2 -2.07 -6.70 -1.26
C TYR A 2 -2.74 -6.49 0.09
N ARG A 3 -2.82 -7.55 0.92
CA ARG A 3 -3.27 -7.45 2.32
C ARG A 3 -2.06 -7.45 3.23
N VAL A 4 -1.99 -6.46 4.10
CA VAL A 4 -0.88 -6.30 5.06
C VAL A 4 -1.43 -6.39 6.47
N GLN A 5 -0.81 -7.24 7.28
CA GLN A 5 -1.11 -7.39 8.71
C GLN A 5 -0.51 -6.23 9.52
N GLY A 6 -1.03 -5.98 10.73
CA GLY A 6 -0.52 -4.92 11.61
C GLY A 6 0.96 -4.96 11.96
N GLY A 7 1.60 -6.13 11.93
CA GLY A 7 3.06 -6.19 12.04
C GLY A 7 3.79 -5.69 10.79
N GLY A 8 3.23 -5.97 9.61
CA GLY A 8 3.83 -5.61 8.32
C GLY A 8 3.82 -4.11 8.04
N ILE A 9 2.77 -3.39 8.44
CA ILE A 9 2.72 -1.92 8.29
C ILE A 9 3.85 -1.23 9.07
N ASN A 10 4.17 -1.72 10.27
CA ASN A 10 5.24 -1.15 11.08
C ASN A 10 6.59 -1.30 10.41
N VAL A 11 6.85 -2.46 9.79
CA VAL A 11 8.07 -2.71 9.03
C VAL A 11 8.13 -1.81 7.81
N LEU A 12 7.03 -1.69 7.05
CA LEU A 12 6.99 -0.86 5.84
C LEU A 12 7.10 0.65 6.12
N ASN A 13 6.92 1.09 7.37
CA ASN A 13 7.12 2.47 7.80
C ASN A 13 8.54 2.76 8.31
N GLN A 14 9.43 1.76 8.37
CA GLN A 14 10.84 1.96 8.73
C GLN A 14 11.60 2.56 7.56
N SER A 15 12.61 3.40 7.82
CA SER A 15 13.33 4.17 6.79
C SER A 15 13.96 3.32 5.68
N ASN A 16 14.34 2.08 5.98
CA ASN A 16 14.91 1.11 5.04
C ASN A 16 13.87 0.41 4.14
N ASN A 17 12.59 0.46 4.52
CA ASN A 17 11.48 -0.22 3.85
C ASN A 17 10.39 0.76 3.38
N TRP A 18 10.53 2.04 3.72
CA TRP A 18 9.60 3.10 3.37
C TRP A 18 9.67 3.42 1.88
N ASP A 19 8.49 3.55 1.27
CA ASP A 19 8.31 3.92 -0.12
C ASP A 19 7.18 4.96 -0.19
N PRO A 20 7.41 6.16 -0.73
CA PRO A 20 6.38 7.21 -0.83
C PRO A 20 5.19 6.81 -1.70
N GLN A 21 5.33 5.78 -2.54
CA GLN A 21 4.24 5.26 -3.36
C GLN A 21 3.29 4.37 -2.56
N PHE A 22 3.64 3.92 -1.36
CA PHE A 22 2.76 3.07 -0.56
C PHE A 22 1.57 3.84 0.00
N GLU A 23 0.39 3.25 -0.19
CA GLU A 23 -0.86 3.70 0.40
C GLU A 23 -1.51 2.58 1.19
N PHE A 24 -1.91 2.90 2.42
CA PHE A 24 -2.50 1.94 3.34
C PHE A 24 -3.92 2.34 3.71
N THR A 25 -4.89 1.54 3.28
CA THR A 25 -6.30 1.70 3.68
C THR A 25 -6.63 0.70 4.79
N TYR A 26 -7.06 1.20 5.95
CA TYR A 26 -7.45 0.31 7.05
C TYR A 26 -8.72 -0.48 6.68
N ARG A 27 -8.66 -1.81 6.82
CA ARG A 27 -9.78 -2.71 6.50
C ARG A 27 -10.59 -3.08 7.74
N GLY A 28 -9.97 -3.15 8.91
CA GLY A 28 -10.61 -3.62 10.14
C GLY A 28 -9.87 -4.77 10.81
N LEU A 29 -10.53 -5.33 11.83
CA LEU A 29 -10.09 -6.53 12.53
C LEU A 29 -10.54 -7.78 11.76
N VAL A 30 -9.64 -8.76 11.61
CA VAL A 30 -9.89 -10.01 10.89
C VAL A 30 -9.51 -11.20 11.77
N PRO A 31 -10.46 -12.08 12.11
CA PRO A 31 -10.13 -13.34 12.77
C PRO A 31 -9.20 -14.16 11.87
N MET A 32 -8.09 -14.65 12.43
CA MET A 32 -7.15 -15.50 11.72
C MET A 32 -7.01 -16.83 12.47
N LYS A 33 -7.03 -17.95 11.73
CA LYS A 33 -6.81 -19.27 12.32
C LYS A 33 -5.47 -19.28 13.05
N GLY A 34 -5.47 -19.73 14.30
CA GLY A 34 -4.27 -19.81 15.13
C GLY A 34 -3.88 -18.51 15.85
N LYS A 35 -4.67 -17.43 15.73
CA LYS A 35 -4.55 -16.25 16.60
C LYS A 35 -5.81 -16.08 17.45
N PRO A 36 -5.68 -16.01 18.78
CA PRO A 36 -6.83 -15.82 19.67
C PRO A 36 -7.47 -14.44 19.47
N GLU A 37 -6.66 -13.43 19.19
CA GLU A 37 -7.14 -12.07 18.94
C GLU A 37 -7.26 -11.77 17.44
N PRO A 38 -8.36 -11.12 17.00
CA PRO A 38 -8.51 -10.62 15.63
C PRO A 38 -7.37 -9.66 15.28
N MET A 39 -6.80 -9.83 14.10
CA MET A 39 -5.68 -9.03 13.67
C MET A 39 -6.14 -7.80 12.89
N LYS A 40 -5.53 -6.65 13.17
CA LYS A 40 -5.70 -5.46 12.34
C LYS A 40 -5.11 -5.71 10.94
N VAL A 41 -5.88 -5.42 9.89
CA VAL A 41 -5.47 -5.60 8.49
C VAL A 41 -5.64 -4.30 7.73
N TRP A 42 -4.69 -4.04 6.83
CA TRP A 42 -4.68 -2.96 5.88
C TRP A 42 -4.64 -3.52 4.47
N ILE A 43 -5.17 -2.74 3.54
CA ILE A 43 -5.00 -2.92 2.12
C ILE A 43 -3.82 -2.05 1.73
N LEU A 44 -2.82 -2.65 1.08
CA LEU A 44 -1.71 -1.93 0.47
C LEU A 44 -1.98 -1.76 -1.03
N THR A 45 -1.99 -0.52 -1.46
CA THR A 45 -1.96 -0.07 -2.85
C THR A 45 -0.66 0.68 -3.12
N ARG A 46 -0.29 0.79 -4.40
CA ARG A 46 0.73 1.72 -4.84
C ARG A 46 0.05 2.86 -5.57
N LYS A 47 0.42 4.10 -5.26
CA LYS A 47 0.17 5.23 -6.16
C LYS A 47 0.76 4.86 -7.51
N ARG A 48 0.01 5.10 -8.59
CA ARG A 48 0.65 5.15 -9.90
C ARG A 48 1.64 6.31 -9.81
N ALA A 49 2.89 6.08 -10.19
CA ALA A 49 3.75 7.22 -10.49
C ALA A 49 2.99 7.99 -11.56
N ASP A 50 2.54 9.20 -11.24
CA ASP A 50 2.00 10.09 -12.24
C ASP A 50 3.06 10.17 -13.32
N VAL A 51 2.69 9.72 -14.52
CA VAL A 51 3.50 9.91 -15.70
C VAL A 51 3.43 11.40 -15.97
N GLU A 52 4.27 12.20 -15.29
CA GLU A 52 4.47 13.63 -15.53
C GLU A 52 5.10 13.89 -16.92
N ASN A 53 4.77 13.10 -17.94
CA ASN A 53 5.29 13.28 -19.29
C ASN A 53 4.43 12.71 -20.43
N THR A 54 3.10 12.70 -20.31
CA THR A 54 2.21 12.29 -21.43
C THR A 54 1.44 13.43 -22.08
N GLU A 55 1.96 14.66 -22.04
CA GLU A 55 1.46 15.77 -22.88
C GLU A 55 2.42 16.12 -24.05
N ALA A 56 3.55 15.40 -24.20
CA ALA A 56 4.51 15.64 -25.29
C ALA A 56 4.23 14.86 -26.60
N LEU A 57 3.02 14.31 -26.80
CA LEU A 57 2.65 13.57 -28.03
C LEU A 57 1.27 13.98 -28.59
N GLN A 58 0.96 15.29 -28.59
CA GLN A 58 -0.14 15.85 -29.39
C GLN A 58 0.28 17.07 -30.24
N GLN A 59 1.56 17.20 -30.58
CA GLN A 59 2.00 18.11 -31.64
C GLN A 59 2.93 17.40 -32.62
N GLN A 60 2.32 16.56 -33.45
CA GLN A 60 2.78 16.30 -34.82
C GLN A 60 1.59 15.72 -35.61
N GLN A 61 0.71 16.63 -36.02
CA GLN A 61 -0.07 16.51 -37.26
C GLN A 61 0.32 17.70 -38.13
#